data_AF-A0AAU6PWS5-F1
#
_entry.id   AF-A0AAU6PWS5-F1
#
_cell.length_a   1.000
_cell.length_b   1.000
_cell.length_c   1.000
_cell.angle_alpha   90.00
_cell.angle_beta   90.00
_cell.angle_gamma   90.00
#
_symmetry.space_group_name_H-M   'P 1'
#
loop_
_entity.id
_entity.type
_entity.pdbx_description
1 polymer ?
#
loop_
_entity_poly.entity_id
_entity_poly.type
_entity_poly.pdbx_seq_one_letter_code
_entity_poly.pdbx_strand_id
1 'polypeptide(L)'
;MHDYVPLYFNPRNAMLYQRQKDFSSELVILEIDKKIILNDYTLFSKGNAARSDCKIEASLLKVKDFPWESIYANTWSNNGEVDEAQKTIMMSECLIRDHIPPEYILHVHCRNDEINQTVRYQTGSQLKSFRTSPEWFF
;
A
#
# COMPACT_ATOMS: atom_id res chain seq x y z
N MET A 1 -3.89 2.39 17.56
CA MET A 1 -3.70 2.13 16.11
C MET A 1 -4.22 0.74 15.69
N HIS A 2 -4.44 -0.20 16.63
CA HIS A 2 -4.99 -1.53 16.33
C HIS A 2 -6.37 -1.51 15.63
N ASP A 3 -7.11 -0.40 15.71
CA ASP A 3 -8.42 -0.22 15.07
C ASP A 3 -8.34 0.37 13.65
N TYR A 4 -7.14 0.44 13.04
CA TYR A 4 -6.94 1.01 11.72
C TYR A 4 -6.36 -0.02 10.74
N VAL A 5 -6.88 0.00 9.52
CA VAL A 5 -6.35 -0.72 8.37
C VAL A 5 -5.35 0.20 7.64
N PRO A 6 -4.05 -0.15 7.60
CA PRO A 6 -3.05 0.63 6.88
C PRO A 6 -3.11 0.37 5.37
N LEU A 7 -3.10 1.45 4.61
CA LEU A 7 -3.03 1.48 3.16
C LEU A 7 -1.81 2.28 2.71
N TYR A 8 -0.83 1.61 2.13
CA TYR A 8 0.35 2.29 1.58
C TYR A 8 -0.02 3.14 0.37
N PHE A 9 0.49 4.37 0.32
CA PHE A 9 0.39 5.18 -0.89
C PHE A 9 1.19 4.58 -2.04
N ASN A 10 2.39 4.05 -1.74
CA ASN A 10 3.26 3.41 -2.71
C ASN A 10 3.23 1.88 -2.53
N PRO A 11 2.77 1.10 -3.52
CA PRO A 11 2.79 -0.36 -3.43
C PRO A 11 4.22 -0.92 -3.36
N ARG A 12 5.19 -0.28 -4.03
CA ARG A 12 6.60 -0.68 -4.03
C ARG A 12 7.34 -0.11 -2.81
N ASN A 13 7.06 -0.66 -1.64
CA ASN A 13 7.65 -0.23 -0.38
C ASN A 13 8.46 -1.34 0.31
N ALA A 14 9.13 -1.00 1.41
CA ALA A 14 9.99 -1.94 2.13
C ALA A 14 9.22 -3.12 2.77
N MET A 15 7.94 -2.95 3.13
CA MET A 15 7.12 -4.07 3.60
C MET A 15 6.91 -5.08 2.47
N LEU A 16 6.48 -4.64 1.28
CA LEU A 16 6.29 -5.54 0.14
C LEU A 16 7.59 -6.28 -0.20
N TYR A 17 8.71 -5.56 -0.27
CA TYR A 17 10.02 -6.15 -0.56
C TYR A 17 10.39 -7.24 0.45
N GLN A 18 10.17 -7.01 1.75
CA GLN A 18 10.43 -8.02 2.77
C GLN A 18 9.47 -9.21 2.64
N ARG A 19 8.16 -8.95 2.50
CA ARG A 19 7.15 -10.00 2.40
C ARG A 19 7.31 -10.86 1.15
N GLN A 20 7.79 -10.30 0.04
CA GLN A 20 8.07 -11.09 -1.17
C GLN A 20 9.19 -12.11 -0.96
N LYS A 21 10.11 -11.90 0.00
CA LYS A 21 11.09 -12.92 0.36
C LYS A 21 10.46 -14.09 1.11
N ASP A 22 9.45 -13.80 1.93
CA ASP A 22 8.77 -14.78 2.77
C ASP A 22 7.69 -15.56 1.99
N PHE A 23 7.00 -14.90 1.07
CA PHE A 23 5.80 -15.41 0.36
C PHE A 23 5.96 -15.47 -1.17
N SER A 24 7.13 -15.12 -1.71
CA SER A 24 7.45 -15.20 -3.15
C SER A 24 6.39 -14.54 -4.04
N SER A 25 5.77 -15.31 -4.96
CA SER A 25 4.74 -14.86 -5.90
C SER A 25 3.32 -14.87 -5.33
N GLU A 26 3.09 -15.40 -4.12
CA GLU A 26 1.74 -15.58 -3.56
C GLU A 26 1.09 -14.28 -3.06
N LEU A 27 1.84 -13.17 -3.05
CA LEU A 27 1.32 -11.87 -2.65
C LEU A 27 0.49 -11.23 -3.75
N VAL A 28 -0.60 -10.58 -3.33
CA VAL A 28 -1.41 -9.70 -4.16
C VAL A 28 -1.39 -8.29 -3.62
N ILE A 29 -1.63 -7.31 -4.51
CA ILE A 29 -1.81 -5.91 -4.15
C ILE A 29 -3.26 -5.53 -4.43
N LEU A 30 -3.95 -4.95 -3.45
CA LEU A 30 -5.30 -4.43 -3.62
C LEU A 30 -5.24 -2.96 -4.02
N GLU A 31 -5.78 -2.63 -5.20
CA GLU A 31 -5.98 -1.24 -5.61
C GLU A 31 -7.28 -0.72 -4.99
N ILE A 32 -7.18 0.34 -4.19
CA ILE A 32 -8.30 0.91 -3.44
C ILE A 32 -8.72 2.25 -4.06
N ASP A 33 -10.03 2.46 -4.22
CA ASP A 33 -10.60 3.73 -4.66
C ASP A 33 -10.27 4.83 -3.65
N LYS A 34 -9.58 5.87 -4.13
CA LYS A 34 -9.11 7.01 -3.34
C LYS A 34 -10.25 7.75 -2.64
N LYS A 35 -11.51 7.60 -3.06
CA LYS A 35 -12.65 8.18 -2.33
C LYS A 35 -12.74 7.73 -0.88
N ILE A 36 -12.15 6.59 -0.52
CA ILE A 36 -12.14 6.08 0.86
C ILE A 36 -11.47 7.05 1.84
N ILE A 37 -10.58 7.93 1.36
CA ILE A 37 -9.90 8.92 2.22
C ILE A 37 -10.84 9.99 2.80
N LEU A 38 -12.06 10.07 2.26
CA LEU A 38 -13.10 10.99 2.72
C LEU A 38 -13.91 10.42 3.88
N ASN A 39 -13.66 9.16 4.27
CA ASN A 39 -14.33 8.54 5.41
C ASN A 39 -13.94 9.26 6.70
N ASP A 40 -14.90 9.32 7.63
CA ASP A 40 -14.67 9.92 8.94
C ASP A 40 -13.52 9.22 9.68
N TYR A 41 -12.75 10.02 10.41
CA TYR A 41 -11.59 9.56 11.19
C TYR A 41 -10.45 8.97 10.34
N THR A 42 -10.43 9.19 9.02
CA THR A 42 -9.25 8.85 8.22
C THR A 42 -8.03 9.62 8.72
N LEU A 43 -6.92 8.91 8.90
CA LEU A 43 -5.63 9.47 9.30
C LEU A 43 -4.58 9.19 8.23
N PHE A 44 -3.50 9.97 8.24
CA PHE A 44 -2.41 9.85 7.29
C PHE A 44 -1.08 9.87 8.02
N SER A 45 -0.13 9.04 7.63
CA SER A 45 1.18 8.95 8.26
C SER A 45 2.28 9.37 7.28
N LYS A 46 3.24 10.18 7.74
CA LYS A 46 4.51 10.37 7.02
C LYS A 46 5.47 9.25 7.44
N GLY A 47 5.55 8.23 6.61
CA GLY A 47 6.22 6.96 6.87
C GLY A 47 5.35 5.95 7.63
N ASN A 48 5.96 4.82 8.01
CA ASN A 48 5.25 3.70 8.63
C ASN A 48 4.69 4.10 10.00
N ALA A 49 3.37 4.02 10.15
CA ALA A 49 2.60 4.43 11.30
C ALA A 49 2.89 3.59 12.56
N ALA A 50 3.44 2.38 12.41
CA ALA A 50 3.88 1.54 13.52
C ALA A 50 5.16 2.06 14.20
N ARG A 51 5.87 3.01 13.59
CA ARG A 51 7.06 3.62 14.21
C ARG A 51 6.67 4.65 15.27
N SER A 52 7.42 4.67 16.37
CA SER A 52 7.18 5.61 17.48
C SER A 52 7.41 7.08 17.13
N ASP A 53 8.24 7.35 16.12
CA ASP A 53 8.57 8.70 15.63
C ASP A 53 7.66 9.17 14.49
N CYS A 54 6.68 8.35 14.09
CA CYS A 54 5.81 8.68 12.96
C CYS A 54 4.87 9.83 13.29
N LYS A 55 4.77 10.79 12.36
CA LYS A 55 3.83 11.91 12.47
C LYS A 55 2.53 11.54 11.77
N ILE A 56 1.44 11.60 12.52
CA ILE A 56 0.08 11.40 12.04
C ILE A 56 -0.59 12.74 11.76
N GLU A 57 -1.32 12.81 10.64
CA GLU A 57 -2.08 13.94 10.19
C GLU A 57 -3.54 13.54 9.96
N ALA A 58 -4.49 14.36 10.41
CA ALA A 58 -5.91 14.15 10.20
C ALA A 58 -6.49 15.09 9.12
N SER A 59 -5.76 16.15 8.78
CA SER A 59 -6.18 17.15 7.80
C SER A 59 -5.69 16.81 6.39
N LEU A 60 -6.63 16.52 5.50
CA LEU A 60 -6.37 16.41 4.05
C LEU A 60 -5.68 17.67 3.49
N LEU A 61 -5.96 18.86 4.03
CA LEU A 61 -5.32 20.10 3.59
C LEU A 61 -3.83 20.16 3.89
N LYS A 62 -3.34 19.41 4.90
CA LYS A 62 -1.91 19.30 5.20
C LYS A 62 -1.27 18.12 4.48
N VAL A 63 -2.06 17.12 4.10
CA VAL A 63 -1.62 15.98 3.28
C VAL A 63 -1.17 16.42 1.90
N LYS A 64 -1.74 17.52 1.35
CA LYS A 64 -1.27 18.10 0.08
C LYS A 64 0.23 18.45 0.10
N ASP A 65 0.77 18.78 1.27
CA ASP A 65 2.17 19.19 1.48
C ASP A 65 3.07 17.98 1.83
N PHE A 66 2.61 16.75 1.60
CA PHE A 66 3.44 15.57 1.71
C PHE A 66 4.48 15.55 0.57
N PRO A 67 5.69 14.99 0.81
CA PRO A 67 6.73 14.90 -0.21
C PRO A 67 6.39 13.78 -1.21
N TRP A 68 5.39 14.00 -2.07
CA TRP A 68 4.82 12.96 -2.94
C TRP A 68 5.84 12.32 -3.88
N GLU A 69 6.80 13.08 -4.41
CA GLU A 69 7.87 12.53 -5.24
C GLU A 69 8.71 11.50 -4.47
N SER A 70 9.05 11.79 -3.21
CA SER A 70 9.76 10.85 -2.34
C SER A 70 8.87 9.67 -1.95
N ILE A 71 7.59 9.89 -1.64
CA ILE A 71 6.65 8.80 -1.29
C ILE A 71 6.54 7.81 -2.46
N TYR A 72 6.40 8.31 -3.69
CA TYR A 72 6.23 7.52 -4.91
C TYR A 72 7.53 7.14 -5.61
N ALA A 73 8.69 7.34 -4.97
CA ALA A 73 9.96 6.91 -5.55
C ALA A 73 9.97 5.40 -5.83
N ASN A 74 10.78 4.97 -6.80
CA ASN A 74 10.86 3.55 -7.20
C ASN A 74 11.82 2.73 -6.33
N THR A 75 12.71 3.39 -5.58
CA THR A 75 13.77 2.76 -4.78
C THR A 75 14.14 3.66 -3.60
N TRP A 76 14.61 3.04 -2.51
CA TRP A 76 15.25 3.70 -1.37
C TRP A 76 16.74 3.39 -1.27
N SER A 77 17.32 2.79 -2.30
CA SER A 77 18.75 2.49 -2.34
C SER A 77 19.37 2.98 -3.64
N ASN A 78 20.59 3.48 -3.54
CA ASN A 78 21.42 3.89 -4.67
C ASN A 78 22.76 3.17 -4.60
N ASN A 79 23.14 2.46 -5.66
CA ASN A 79 24.40 1.69 -5.73
C ASN A 79 24.65 0.74 -4.54
N GLY A 80 23.58 0.17 -3.97
CA GLY A 80 23.66 -0.73 -2.82
C GLY A 80 23.65 -0.05 -1.45
N GLU A 81 23.76 1.28 -1.39
CA GLU A 81 23.60 2.04 -0.15
C GLU A 81 22.12 2.33 0.11
N VAL A 82 21.66 2.04 1.33
CA VAL A 82 20.26 2.25 1.75
C VAL A 82 20.11 3.65 2.33
N ASP A 83 19.21 4.43 1.76
CA ASP A 83 18.71 5.67 2.34
C ASP A 83 17.51 5.34 3.25
N GLU A 84 17.77 5.29 4.56
CA GLU A 84 16.75 4.98 5.56
C GLU A 84 15.64 6.04 5.67
N ALA A 85 15.94 7.30 5.33
CA ALA A 85 14.93 8.36 5.31
C ALA A 85 13.99 8.16 4.13
N GLN A 86 14.54 7.87 2.95
CA GLN A 86 13.77 7.55 1.75
C GLN A 86 12.96 6.26 1.91
N LYS A 87 13.55 5.23 2.52
CA LYS A 87 12.86 3.96 2.84
C LYS A 87 11.68 4.19 3.78
N THR A 88 11.86 5.05 4.77
CA THR A 88 10.79 5.41 5.71
C THR A 88 9.67 6.17 5.01
N ILE A 89 9.99 7.20 4.21
CA ILE A 89 8.95 8.03 3.57
C ILE A 89 8.15 7.27 2.52
N MET A 90 8.75 6.29 1.82
CA MET A 90 8.04 5.39 0.89
C MET A 90 7.03 4.47 1.58
N MET A 91 7.12 4.31 2.91
CA MET A 91 6.13 3.59 3.72
C MET A 91 5.05 4.51 4.31
N SER A 92 4.82 5.70 3.73
CA SER A 92 3.70 6.56 4.14
C SER A 92 2.36 5.89 3.87
N GLU A 93 1.41 6.03 4.80
CA GLU A 93 0.13 5.32 4.78
C GLU A 93 -1.07 6.27 4.90
N CYS A 94 -2.19 5.82 4.35
CA CYS A 94 -3.52 6.21 4.74
C CYS A 94 -4.06 5.16 5.72
N LEU A 95 -4.65 5.59 6.83
CA LEU A 95 -5.17 4.73 7.88
C LEU A 95 -6.69 4.85 7.89
N ILE A 96 -7.36 3.78 7.49
CA ILE A 96 -8.83 3.71 7.47
C ILE A 96 -9.31 3.03 8.73
N ARG A 97 -10.28 3.64 9.43
CA ARG A 97 -10.81 3.09 10.67
C ARG A 97 -11.65 1.83 10.43
N ASP A 98 -11.50 0.86 11.31
CA ASP A 98 -12.22 -0.42 11.40
C ASP A 98 -12.03 -1.38 10.21
N HIS A 99 -12.50 -1.03 9.01
CA HIS A 99 -12.42 -1.90 7.82
C HIS A 99 -12.52 -1.14 6.50
N ILE A 100 -12.16 -1.82 5.41
CA ILE A 100 -12.32 -1.33 4.03
C ILE A 100 -13.53 -2.03 3.41
N PRO A 101 -14.60 -1.31 3.06
CA PRO A 101 -15.74 -1.91 2.39
C PRO A 101 -15.34 -2.46 0.99
N PRO A 102 -15.81 -3.66 0.59
CA PRO A 102 -15.40 -4.30 -0.67
C PRO A 102 -15.65 -3.46 -1.92
N GLU A 103 -16.62 -2.54 -1.90
CA GLU A 103 -16.93 -1.65 -3.01
C GLU A 103 -15.80 -0.69 -3.38
N TYR A 104 -14.90 -0.38 -2.44
CA TYR A 104 -13.71 0.42 -2.66
C TYR A 104 -12.54 -0.39 -3.25
N ILE A 105 -12.61 -1.73 -3.28
CA ILE A 105 -11.59 -2.55 -3.93
C ILE A 105 -11.86 -2.52 -5.44
N LEU A 106 -10.99 -1.85 -6.18
CA LEU A 106 -11.11 -1.70 -7.64
C LEU A 106 -10.55 -2.91 -8.38
N HIS A 107 -9.33 -3.29 -8.02
CA HIS A 107 -8.56 -4.34 -8.71
C HIS A 107 -7.72 -5.13 -7.71
N VAL A 108 -7.55 -6.43 -7.99
CA VAL A 108 -6.51 -7.27 -7.38
C VAL A 108 -5.38 -7.45 -8.37
N HIS A 109 -4.17 -7.03 -7.99
CA HIS A 109 -2.98 -7.12 -8.81
C HIS A 109 -2.14 -8.31 -8.38
N CYS A 110 -1.86 -9.19 -9.34
CA CYS A 110 -1.04 -10.38 -9.16
C CYS A 110 0.27 -10.23 -9.93
N ARG A 111 1.34 -10.84 -9.44
CA ARG A 111 2.66 -10.79 -10.09
C ARG A 111 2.68 -11.47 -11.45
N ASN A 112 1.93 -12.56 -11.61
CA ASN A 112 1.88 -13.37 -12.83
C ASN A 112 0.47 -13.98 -13.02
N ASP A 113 0.25 -14.59 -14.19
CA ASP A 113 -1.04 -15.15 -14.56
C ASP A 113 -1.43 -16.39 -13.74
N GLU A 114 -0.45 -17.16 -13.26
CA GLU A 114 -0.68 -18.35 -12.43
C GLU A 114 -1.37 -17.99 -11.11
N ILE A 115 -0.84 -16.99 -10.40
CA ILE A 115 -1.43 -16.50 -9.15
C ILE A 115 -2.77 -15.80 -9.43
N ASN A 116 -2.86 -15.06 -10.54
CA ASN A 116 -4.12 -14.44 -10.95
C ASN A 116 -5.24 -15.47 -11.12
N GLN A 117 -4.97 -16.58 -11.81
CA GLN A 117 -5.92 -17.67 -11.97
C GLN A 117 -6.29 -18.33 -10.63
N THR A 118 -5.29 -18.57 -9.78
CA THR A 118 -5.48 -19.18 -8.45
C THR A 118 -6.39 -18.33 -7.58
N VAL A 119 -6.12 -17.03 -7.47
CA VAL A 119 -6.92 -16.11 -6.65
C VAL A 119 -8.33 -15.95 -7.22
N ARG A 120 -8.48 -15.86 -8.55
CA ARG A 120 -9.81 -15.85 -9.20
C ARG A 120 -10.63 -17.09 -8.86
N TYR A 121 -10.03 -18.26 -8.91
CA TYR A 121 -10.70 -19.51 -8.58
C TYR A 121 -11.14 -19.56 -7.11
N GLN A 122 -10.30 -19.09 -6.18
CA GLN A 122 -10.58 -19.10 -4.74
C GLN A 122 -11.64 -18.07 -4.31
N THR A 123 -11.70 -16.91 -4.97
CA THR A 123 -12.58 -15.79 -4.58
C THR A 123 -13.90 -15.73 -5.36
N GLY A 124 -14.00 -16.46 -6.48
CA GLY A 124 -15.19 -16.47 -7.33
C GLY A 124 -15.47 -15.10 -7.96
N SER A 125 -16.75 -14.79 -8.21
CA SER A 125 -17.20 -13.52 -8.83
C SER A 125 -17.35 -12.34 -7.84
N GLN A 126 -16.89 -12.49 -6.59
CA GLN A 126 -17.09 -11.49 -5.54
C GLN A 126 -16.25 -10.22 -5.74
N LEU A 127 -15.12 -10.33 -6.43
CA LEU A 127 -14.23 -9.22 -6.72
C LEU A 127 -14.38 -8.78 -8.17
N LYS A 128 -14.45 -7.46 -8.35
CA LYS A 128 -14.85 -6.84 -9.62
C LYS A 128 -13.82 -7.04 -10.73
N SER A 129 -12.54 -7.19 -10.40
CA SER A 129 -11.48 -7.22 -11.40
C SER A 129 -10.14 -7.71 -10.87
N PHE A 130 -9.42 -8.47 -11.70
CA PHE A 130 -8.08 -8.99 -11.41
C PHE A 130 -7.14 -8.69 -12.58
N ARG A 131 -5.92 -8.24 -12.28
CA ARG A 131 -4.91 -7.83 -13.26
C ARG A 131 -3.57 -8.51 -12.97
N THR A 132 -2.82 -8.79 -14.03
CA THR A 132 -1.43 -9.20 -13.95
C THR A 132 -0.56 -7.96 -14.11
N SER A 133 0.17 -7.58 -13.05
CA SER A 133 0.91 -6.32 -12.94
C SER A 133 2.28 -6.52 -12.30
N PRO A 134 3.21 -7.23 -12.97
CA PRO A 134 4.55 -7.51 -12.44
C PRO A 134 5.34 -6.24 -12.06
N GLU A 135 5.07 -5.12 -12.72
CA GLU A 135 5.72 -3.83 -12.51
C GLU A 135 5.46 -3.21 -11.12
N TRP A 136 4.43 -3.66 -10.40
CA TRP A 136 4.13 -3.22 -9.02
C TRP A 136 4.87 -4.02 -7.95
N PHE A 137 5.61 -5.06 -8.34
CA PHE A 137 6.37 -5.94 -7.47
C PHE A 137 7.89 -5.74 -7.65
N PHE A 138 8.68 -6.22 -6.69
CA PHE A 138 10.14 -6.31 -6.78
C PHE A 138 10.59 -7.60 -7.46
#